data_AF-A0A519I0Q7-F1
#
_entry.id   AF-A0A519I0Q7-F1
#
_cell.length_a   1.000
_cell.length_b   1.000
_cell.length_c   1.000
_cell.angle_alpha   90.00
_cell.angle_beta   90.00
_cell.angle_gamma   90.00
#
_symmetry.space_group_name_H-M   'P 1'
#
loop_
_entity.id
_entity.type
_entity.pdbx_description
1 polymer ?
#
loop_
_entity_poly.entity_id
_entity_poly.type
_entity_poly.pdbx_seq_one_letter_code
_entity_poly.pdbx_strand_id
1 'polypeptide(L)'
;MLRDLFPEARIVHEFDLCGVRLDLAAITPERLVLLEIKSENDTLNRLDNQARFSLRIGGPFIVCVAPRWLDDLTGRGANDYSWYRAERLVETDEGFADIHNREGRYQDYWRTRLTEAHRDAYDSRALMSLLLKPELYALAKPHGARSKHDVATLQNIAHEHLTGREIRRGVMAALRARRFGWTCDAPVSAETPA
;
A
#
# COMPACT_ATOMS: atom_id res chain seq x y z
N MET A 1 -4.62 14.68 -2.68
CA MET A 1 -3.54 14.17 -1.81
C MET A 1 -2.72 13.04 -2.44
N LEU A 2 -3.19 11.77 -2.50
CA LEU A 2 -2.34 10.67 -3.00
C LEU A 2 -1.84 10.90 -4.43
N ARG A 3 -2.70 11.43 -5.31
CA ARG A 3 -2.31 11.82 -6.68
C ARG A 3 -1.21 12.88 -6.71
N ASP A 4 -1.25 13.84 -5.79
CA ASP A 4 -0.26 14.93 -5.75
C ASP A 4 1.09 14.44 -5.24
N LEU A 5 1.07 13.48 -4.30
CA LEU A 5 2.26 12.86 -3.74
C LEU A 5 2.89 11.81 -4.67
N PHE A 6 2.06 11.09 -5.42
CA PHE A 6 2.48 10.03 -6.34
C PHE A 6 1.76 10.17 -7.68
N PRO A 7 2.13 11.16 -8.52
CA PRO A 7 1.47 11.42 -9.78
C PRO A 7 1.41 10.20 -10.71
N GLU A 8 2.47 9.39 -10.70
CA GLU A 8 2.65 8.18 -11.52
C GLU A 8 1.98 6.92 -10.93
N ALA A 9 1.47 7.00 -9.70
CA ALA A 9 0.80 5.88 -9.06
C ALA A 9 -0.47 5.52 -9.80
N ARG A 10 -0.78 4.22 -9.78
CA ARG A 10 -2.15 3.78 -10.01
C ARG A 10 -2.89 3.78 -8.68
N ILE A 11 -4.00 4.51 -8.61
CA ILE A 11 -4.86 4.59 -7.43
C ILE A 11 -5.99 3.57 -7.58
N VAL A 12 -6.13 2.74 -6.55
CA VAL A 12 -7.15 1.69 -6.45
C VAL A 12 -7.97 1.95 -5.21
N HIS A 13 -9.29 2.01 -5.35
CA HIS A 13 -10.19 2.11 -4.20
C HIS A 13 -10.60 0.71 -3.76
N GLU A 14 -10.94 0.57 -2.48
CA GLU A 14 -11.38 -0.70 -1.91
C GLU A 14 -10.36 -1.84 -2.12
N PHE A 15 -9.08 -1.55 -1.91
CA PHE A 15 -7.99 -2.48 -2.16
C PHE A 15 -8.04 -3.67 -1.19
N ASP A 16 -8.11 -4.90 -1.72
CA ASP A 16 -8.11 -6.13 -0.93
C ASP A 16 -6.68 -6.57 -0.60
N LEU A 17 -6.39 -6.58 0.69
CA LEU A 17 -5.13 -6.92 1.31
C LEU A 17 -5.24 -8.30 2.00
N CYS A 18 -5.41 -9.34 1.19
CA CYS A 18 -5.54 -10.73 1.66
C CYS A 18 -6.69 -10.93 2.67
N GLY A 19 -7.89 -10.42 2.34
CA GLY A 19 -9.09 -10.53 3.16
C GLY A 19 -9.34 -9.32 4.07
N VAL A 20 -8.44 -8.33 4.04
CA VAL A 20 -8.63 -7.04 4.70
C VAL A 20 -8.76 -5.97 3.64
N ARG A 21 -9.91 -5.29 3.61
CA ARG A 21 -10.14 -4.20 2.66
C ARG A 21 -9.66 -2.87 3.24
N LEU A 22 -8.95 -2.12 2.42
CA LEU A 22 -8.53 -0.75 2.69
C LEU A 22 -9.20 0.22 1.72
N ASP A 23 -9.42 1.46 2.14
CA ASP A 23 -10.12 2.44 1.31
C ASP A 23 -9.36 2.80 0.04
N LEU A 24 -8.04 3.01 0.13
CA LEU A 24 -7.21 3.39 -1.00
C LEU A 24 -5.84 2.68 -1.00
N ALA A 25 -5.33 2.42 -2.19
CA ALA A 25 -3.93 2.05 -2.42
C ALA A 25 -3.36 2.87 -3.59
N ALA A 26 -2.18 3.46 -3.39
CA ALA A 26 -1.39 4.05 -4.47
C ALA A 26 -0.22 3.12 -4.81
N ILE A 27 -0.22 2.63 -6.04
CA ILE A 27 0.73 1.63 -6.54
C ILE A 27 1.65 2.29 -7.55
N THR A 28 2.88 2.60 -7.14
CA THR A 28 3.93 3.13 -8.02
C THR A 28 4.73 1.97 -8.63
N PRO A 29 5.67 2.22 -9.58
CA PRO A 29 6.56 1.16 -10.06
C PRO A 29 7.39 0.46 -8.97
N GLU A 30 7.58 1.10 -7.81
CA GLU A 30 8.48 0.63 -6.76
C GLU A 30 7.82 0.48 -5.38
N ARG A 31 6.61 1.01 -5.19
CA ARG A 31 6.01 1.15 -3.86
C ARG A 31 4.53 0.85 -3.87
N LEU A 32 4.09 0.30 -2.75
CA LEU A 32 2.69 0.21 -2.38
C LEU A 32 2.46 1.11 -1.17
N VAL A 33 1.66 2.14 -1.35
CA VAL A 33 1.22 3.04 -0.28
C VAL A 33 -0.22 2.71 0.02
N LEU A 34 -0.48 2.30 1.26
CA LEU A 34 -1.79 1.87 1.72
C LEU A 34 -2.44 2.99 2.54
N LEU A 35 -3.73 3.23 2.35
CA LEU A 35 -4.44 4.29 3.04
C LEU A 35 -5.84 3.86 3.48
N GLU A 36 -6.17 4.14 4.74
CA GLU A 36 -7.49 3.97 5.33
C GLU A 36 -8.08 5.33 5.73
N ILE A 37 -9.39 5.52 5.58
CA ILE A 37 -10.12 6.73 5.96
C ILE A 37 -11.08 6.37 7.11
N LYS A 38 -11.13 7.21 8.16
CA LYS A 38 -12.08 7.10 9.27
C LYS A 38 -12.82 8.41 9.48
N SER A 39 -14.09 8.43 9.09
CA SER A 39 -15.02 9.52 9.30
C SER A 39 -15.49 9.66 10.76
N GLU A 40 -16.23 10.73 11.03
CA GLU A 40 -16.92 10.97 12.31
C GLU A 40 -18.06 9.98 12.59
N ASN A 41 -18.37 9.04 11.70
CA ASN A 41 -19.42 8.04 11.96
C ASN A 41 -18.87 6.60 12.03
N ASP A 42 -17.59 6.40 11.71
CA ASP A 42 -16.97 5.08 11.73
C ASP A 42 -16.79 4.50 13.13
N THR A 43 -16.18 3.31 13.21
CA THR A 43 -15.60 2.76 14.45
C THR A 43 -14.16 2.33 14.17
N LEU A 44 -13.32 2.33 15.19
CA LEU A 44 -11.90 1.96 15.06
C LEU A 44 -11.63 0.45 15.21
N ASN A 45 -12.67 -0.37 15.44
CA ASN A 45 -12.51 -1.79 15.82
C ASN A 45 -11.78 -2.64 14.76
N ARG A 46 -11.78 -2.21 13.48
CA ARG A 46 -11.09 -2.92 12.38
C ARG A 46 -9.68 -2.40 12.11
N LEU A 47 -9.36 -1.22 12.65
CA LEU A 47 -8.16 -0.48 12.28
C LEU A 47 -6.89 -1.20 12.73
N ASP A 48 -6.89 -1.82 13.90
CA ASP A 48 -5.71 -2.54 14.39
C ASP A 48 -5.38 -3.74 13.48
N ASN A 49 -6.41 -4.43 12.97
CA ASN A 49 -6.21 -5.52 12.02
C ASN A 49 -5.73 -5.00 10.65
N GLN A 50 -6.33 -3.91 10.16
CA GLN A 50 -5.90 -3.21 8.94
C GLN A 50 -4.45 -2.77 9.02
N ALA A 51 -4.04 -2.16 10.13
CA ALA A 51 -2.67 -1.75 10.39
C ALA A 51 -1.74 -2.95 10.41
N ARG A 52 -2.06 -4.00 11.18
CA ARG A 52 -1.22 -5.19 11.30
C ARG A 52 -0.95 -5.86 9.94
N PHE A 53 -1.96 -6.01 9.08
CA PHE A 53 -1.77 -6.60 7.76
C PHE A 53 -0.96 -5.69 6.83
N SER A 54 -1.23 -4.39 6.83
CA SER A 54 -0.49 -3.40 6.03
C SER A 54 0.99 -3.37 6.39
N LEU A 55 1.28 -3.29 7.68
CA LEU A 55 2.64 -3.22 8.21
C LEU A 55 3.42 -4.52 8.02
N ARG A 56 2.74 -5.67 7.98
CA ARG A 56 3.36 -6.95 7.65
C ARG A 56 3.89 -7.00 6.22
N ILE A 57 3.21 -6.37 5.26
CA ILE A 57 3.68 -6.31 3.87
C ILE A 57 4.88 -5.38 3.76
N GLY A 58 4.84 -4.27 4.50
CA GLY A 58 5.82 -3.20 4.45
C GLY A 58 5.37 -2.05 3.55
N GLY A 59 6.23 -1.04 3.46
CA GLY A 59 5.88 0.24 2.85
C GLY A 59 5.03 1.14 3.76
N PRO A 60 4.57 2.30 3.26
CA PRO A 60 3.82 3.25 4.06
C PRO A 60 2.35 2.85 4.26
N PHE A 61 1.85 3.02 5.48
CA PHE A 61 0.42 2.88 5.80
C PHE A 61 -0.11 4.16 6.46
N ILE A 62 -1.05 4.82 5.79
CA ILE A 62 -1.61 6.12 6.19
C ILE A 62 -3.03 5.89 6.69
N VAL A 63 -3.40 6.58 7.76
CA VAL A 63 -4.79 6.64 8.23
C VAL A 63 -5.24 8.08 8.22
N CYS A 64 -6.17 8.41 7.34
CA CYS A 64 -6.83 9.71 7.37
C CYS A 64 -8.02 9.65 8.33
N VAL A 65 -8.10 10.54 9.30
CA VAL A 65 -9.13 10.51 10.33
C VAL A 65 -9.82 11.85 10.52
N ALA A 66 -11.09 11.78 10.92
CA ALA A 66 -11.81 12.92 11.45
C ALA A 66 -11.27 13.33 12.84
N PRO A 67 -11.43 14.60 13.25
CA PRO A 67 -10.83 15.15 14.46
C PRO A 67 -11.13 14.37 15.74
N ARG A 68 -12.33 13.80 15.85
CA ARG A 68 -12.76 13.05 17.05
C ARG A 68 -11.86 11.86 17.40
N TRP A 69 -11.13 11.31 16.43
CA TRP A 69 -10.32 10.10 16.61
C TRP A 69 -8.86 10.38 16.96
N LEU A 70 -8.43 11.65 16.94
CA LEU A 70 -7.02 11.98 17.11
C LEU A 70 -6.48 11.54 18.48
N ASP A 71 -7.27 11.73 19.54
CA ASP A 71 -6.88 11.36 20.90
C ASP A 71 -6.83 9.84 21.07
N ASP A 72 -7.81 9.10 20.53
CA ASP A 72 -7.80 7.63 20.52
C ASP A 72 -6.56 7.08 19.82
N LEU A 73 -6.19 7.63 18.67
CA LEU A 73 -5.05 7.15 17.88
C LEU A 73 -3.70 7.54 18.48
N THR A 74 -3.62 8.72 19.11
CA THR A 74 -2.43 9.16 19.82
C THR A 74 -2.20 8.32 21.08
N GLY A 75 -3.28 7.97 21.80
CA GLY A 75 -3.26 7.10 22.97
C GLY A 75 -2.91 5.64 22.68
N ARG A 76 -3.16 5.15 21.45
CA ARG A 76 -2.84 3.78 21.01
C ARG A 76 -1.34 3.52 20.79
N GLY A 77 -0.49 4.50 21.04
CA GLY A 77 0.96 4.35 20.92
C GLY A 77 1.41 4.38 19.46
N ALA A 78 1.57 5.60 18.93
CA ALA A 78 2.23 5.85 17.64
C ALA A 78 3.70 5.34 17.59
N ASN A 79 4.24 4.81 18.69
CA ASN A 79 5.63 4.34 18.80
C ASN A 79 5.84 2.89 18.33
N ASP A 80 4.86 1.99 18.43
CA ASP A 80 5.03 0.59 17.98
C ASP A 80 4.90 0.44 16.45
N TYR A 81 4.34 1.45 15.80
CA TYR A 81 4.04 1.44 14.38
C TYR A 81 4.67 2.66 13.70
N SER A 82 6.00 2.76 13.68
CA SER A 82 6.75 3.87 13.05
C SER A 82 6.45 4.13 11.55
N TRP A 83 5.59 3.33 10.92
CA TRP A 83 5.10 3.43 9.54
C TRP A 83 3.61 3.78 9.43
N TYR A 84 2.92 3.93 10.57
CA TYR A 84 1.52 4.29 10.73
C TYR A 84 1.41 5.77 11.10
N ARG A 85 0.57 6.55 10.40
CA ARG A 85 0.30 7.95 10.76
C ARG A 85 -1.17 8.31 10.59
N ALA A 86 -1.72 8.95 11.61
CA ALA A 86 -3.06 9.53 11.60
C ALA A 86 -3.00 10.98 11.07
N GLU A 87 -3.66 11.26 9.95
CA GLU A 87 -3.76 12.59 9.36
C GLU A 87 -5.16 13.16 9.54
N ARG A 88 -5.27 14.41 9.97
CA ARG A 88 -6.57 15.08 10.09
C ARG A 88 -6.96 15.65 8.73
N LEU A 89 -8.01 15.11 8.13
CA LEU A 89 -8.63 15.72 6.95
C LEU A 89 -9.80 16.61 7.36
N VAL A 90 -9.92 17.75 6.69
CA VAL A 90 -11.05 18.66 6.78
C VAL A 90 -11.58 18.88 5.37
N GLU A 91 -12.88 18.71 5.20
CA GLU A 91 -13.55 19.00 3.94
C GLU A 91 -13.58 20.52 3.71
N THR A 92 -13.24 20.93 2.50
CA THR A 92 -13.22 22.30 2.00
C THR A 92 -13.97 22.35 0.67
N ASP A 93 -14.25 23.55 0.17
CA ASP A 93 -14.91 23.75 -1.13
C ASP A 93 -14.11 23.18 -2.31
N GLU A 94 -12.82 22.91 -2.12
CA GLU A 94 -11.91 22.33 -3.13
C GLU A 94 -11.66 20.82 -2.91
N GLY A 95 -12.35 20.20 -1.95
CA GLY A 95 -12.21 18.78 -1.59
C GLY A 95 -11.68 18.57 -0.18
N PHE A 96 -10.90 17.51 0.08
CA PHE A 96 -10.31 17.29 1.41
C PHE A 96 -8.95 17.96 1.53
N ALA A 97 -8.81 18.88 2.49
CA ALA A 97 -7.55 19.47 2.91
C ALA A 97 -7.02 18.77 4.16
N ASP A 98 -5.71 18.52 4.20
CA ASP A 98 -5.03 18.03 5.40
C ASP A 98 -4.71 19.21 6.34
N ILE A 99 -5.16 19.12 7.59
CA ILE A 99 -4.94 20.13 8.62
C ILE A 99 -4.21 19.49 9.80
N HIS A 100 -2.89 19.55 9.81
CA HIS A 100 -2.08 18.99 10.88
C HIS A 100 -2.21 19.72 12.23
N ASN A 101 -2.14 18.94 13.32
CA ASN A 101 -2.08 19.44 14.70
C ASN A 101 -0.62 19.83 15.05
N ARG A 102 -0.44 21.11 15.44
CA ARG A 102 0.74 21.79 16.05
C ARG A 102 2.11 21.65 15.37
N GLU A 103 2.58 22.80 14.86
CA GLU A 103 3.93 23.11 14.36
C GLU A 103 4.31 22.46 13.02
N GLY A 104 4.29 23.24 11.93
CA GLY A 104 4.59 22.83 10.54
C GLY A 104 5.94 22.15 10.26
N ARG A 105 6.74 21.81 11.28
CA ARG A 105 8.00 21.06 11.15
C ARG A 105 7.82 19.60 10.72
N TYR A 106 6.64 19.01 10.91
CA TYR A 106 6.40 17.61 10.54
C TYR A 106 6.04 17.39 9.07
N GLN A 107 5.60 18.44 8.34
CA GLN A 107 5.12 18.29 6.97
C GLN A 107 6.26 17.90 6.01
N ASP A 108 7.41 18.58 6.12
CA ASP A 108 8.57 18.32 5.27
C ASP A 108 9.21 16.95 5.58
N TYR A 109 9.27 16.56 6.86
CA TYR A 109 9.82 15.25 7.25
C TYR A 109 9.02 14.09 6.63
N TRP A 110 7.69 14.16 6.68
CA TRP A 110 6.85 13.07 6.19
C TRP A 110 6.66 13.08 4.69
N ARG A 111 6.56 14.25 4.03
CA ARG A 111 6.67 14.29 2.57
C ARG A 111 7.99 13.69 2.13
N THR A 112 9.09 14.07 2.77
CA THR A 112 10.41 13.50 2.49
C THR A 112 10.38 11.97 2.68
N ARG A 113 9.90 11.45 3.82
CA ARG A 113 9.82 10.00 4.09
C ARG A 113 8.87 9.24 3.14
N LEU A 114 7.72 9.83 2.80
CA LEU A 114 6.78 9.31 1.81
C LEU A 114 7.33 9.40 0.39
N THR A 115 8.37 10.19 0.13
CA THR A 115 9.08 10.21 -1.16
C THR A 115 10.36 9.37 -1.19
N GLU A 116 10.93 9.03 -0.03
CA GLU A 116 12.17 8.24 0.11
C GLU A 116 11.93 6.72 0.05
N ALA A 117 11.66 6.21 -1.17
CA ALA A 117 11.39 4.79 -1.44
C ALA A 117 12.45 3.78 -0.91
N HIS A 118 13.70 4.23 -0.74
CA HIS A 118 14.81 3.38 -0.32
C HIS A 118 14.72 2.92 1.14
N ARG A 119 13.86 3.55 1.95
CA ARG A 119 13.67 3.21 3.37
C ARG A 119 12.60 2.16 3.61
N ASP A 120 11.79 1.84 2.59
CA ASP A 120 10.73 0.85 2.74
C ASP A 120 11.33 -0.56 2.79
N ALA A 121 11.16 -1.23 3.93
CA ALA A 121 11.41 -2.65 4.06
C ALA A 121 10.12 -3.41 3.73
N TYR A 122 10.16 -4.26 2.70
CA TYR A 122 9.05 -5.14 2.33
C TYR A 122 9.35 -6.57 2.71
N ASP A 123 8.36 -7.27 3.25
CA ASP A 123 8.40 -8.73 3.33
C ASP A 123 8.02 -9.30 1.96
N SER A 124 9.00 -9.80 1.22
CA SER A 124 8.80 -10.37 -0.12
C SER A 124 7.74 -11.47 -0.17
N ARG A 125 7.60 -12.29 0.89
CA ARG A 125 6.60 -13.37 0.91
C ARG A 125 5.21 -12.80 1.12
N ALA A 126 5.06 -11.87 2.06
CA ALA A 126 3.81 -11.15 2.26
C ALA A 126 3.40 -10.38 1.00
N LEU A 127 4.35 -9.72 0.33
CA LEU A 127 4.09 -8.96 -0.89
C LEU A 127 3.64 -9.86 -2.05
N MET A 128 4.29 -11.01 -2.26
CA MET A 128 3.84 -11.99 -3.26
C MET A 128 2.46 -12.59 -2.96
N SER A 129 2.00 -12.57 -1.70
CA SER A 129 0.65 -13.04 -1.36
C SER A 129 -0.45 -12.15 -1.94
N LEU A 130 -0.12 -10.92 -2.37
CA LEU A 130 -1.04 -10.03 -3.07
C LEU A 130 -1.32 -10.47 -4.51
N LEU A 131 -0.50 -11.37 -5.09
CA LEU A 131 -0.63 -11.81 -6.46
C LEU A 131 -1.67 -12.93 -6.62
N LEU A 132 -2.48 -12.83 -7.66
CA LEU A 132 -3.29 -13.93 -8.12
C LEU A 132 -2.40 -15.02 -8.70
N LYS A 133 -2.85 -16.28 -8.66
CA LYS A 133 -2.06 -17.42 -9.17
C LYS A 133 -1.51 -17.20 -10.59
N PRO A 134 -2.26 -16.67 -11.58
CA PRO A 134 -1.72 -16.44 -12.92
C PRO A 134 -0.59 -15.40 -12.95
N GLU A 135 -0.67 -14.36 -12.11
CA GLU A 135 0.33 -13.29 -12.04
C GLU A 135 1.60 -13.80 -11.35
N LEU A 136 1.44 -14.54 -10.25
CA LEU A 136 2.56 -15.19 -9.58
C LEU A 136 3.24 -16.23 -10.50
N TYR A 137 2.45 -16.97 -11.27
CA TYR A 137 2.99 -17.87 -12.30
C TYR A 137 3.78 -17.08 -13.35
N ALA A 138 3.26 -15.97 -13.85
CA ALA A 138 3.97 -15.13 -14.82
C ALA A 138 5.32 -14.62 -14.25
N LEU A 139 5.35 -14.24 -12.97
CA LEU A 139 6.57 -13.83 -12.27
C LEU A 139 7.59 -14.97 -12.14
N ALA A 140 7.14 -16.19 -11.82
CA ALA A 140 8.02 -17.34 -11.58
C ALA A 140 8.39 -18.14 -12.86
N LYS A 141 7.63 -17.99 -13.95
CA LYS A 141 7.80 -18.75 -15.20
C LYS A 141 9.21 -18.66 -15.80
N PRO A 142 9.88 -17.49 -15.85
CA PRO A 142 11.25 -17.39 -16.36
C PRO A 142 12.27 -18.27 -15.61
N HIS A 143 11.93 -18.67 -14.37
CA HIS A 143 12.77 -19.46 -13.47
C HIS A 143 12.33 -20.93 -13.39
N GLY A 144 11.63 -21.43 -14.42
CA GLY A 144 11.28 -22.85 -14.55
C GLY A 144 9.95 -23.25 -13.90
N ALA A 145 9.15 -22.29 -13.42
CA ALA A 145 7.81 -22.60 -12.93
C ALA A 145 6.89 -23.16 -14.01
N ARG A 146 5.98 -24.05 -13.61
CA ARG A 146 4.98 -24.68 -14.49
C ARG A 146 3.57 -24.31 -14.02
N SER A 147 2.62 -24.22 -14.95
CA SER A 147 1.23 -23.81 -14.66
C SER A 147 0.51 -24.71 -13.65
N LYS A 148 0.93 -25.99 -13.54
CA LYS A 148 0.41 -26.95 -12.57
C LYS A 148 0.91 -26.75 -11.14
N HIS A 149 1.97 -25.98 -10.92
CA HIS A 149 2.46 -25.70 -9.57
C HIS A 149 1.40 -24.96 -8.76
N ASP A 150 1.35 -25.23 -7.46
CA ASP A 150 0.50 -24.50 -6.53
C ASP A 150 1.11 -23.14 -6.16
N VAL A 151 0.35 -22.32 -5.43
CA VAL A 151 0.80 -20.97 -5.05
C VAL A 151 2.08 -21.02 -4.21
N ALA A 152 2.18 -21.95 -3.26
CA ALA A 152 3.36 -22.08 -2.39
C ALA A 152 4.63 -22.43 -3.19
N THR A 153 4.55 -23.37 -4.12
CA THR A 153 5.66 -23.75 -5.01
C THR A 153 6.06 -22.59 -5.91
N LEU A 154 5.10 -21.84 -6.46
CA LEU A 154 5.40 -20.66 -7.27
C LEU A 154 6.10 -19.56 -6.46
N GLN A 155 5.65 -19.31 -5.22
CA GLN A 155 6.31 -18.36 -4.31
C GLN A 155 7.74 -18.79 -3.99
N ASN A 156 7.98 -20.08 -3.73
CA ASN A 156 9.33 -20.59 -3.45
C ASN A 156 10.26 -20.40 -4.66
N ILE A 157 9.80 -20.76 -5.87
CA ILE A 157 10.59 -20.57 -7.09
C ILE A 157 10.97 -19.09 -7.29
N ALA A 158 10.00 -18.19 -7.14
CA ALA A 158 10.27 -16.75 -7.24
C ALA A 158 11.24 -16.28 -6.14
N HIS A 159 11.05 -16.72 -4.90
CA HIS A 159 11.88 -16.32 -3.76
C HIS A 159 13.34 -16.81 -3.86
N GLU A 160 13.57 -17.98 -4.45
CA GLU A 160 14.91 -18.55 -4.62
C GLU A 160 15.71 -17.87 -5.74
N HIS A 161 15.04 -17.30 -6.74
CA HIS A 161 15.69 -16.79 -7.96
C HIS A 161 15.64 -15.27 -8.11
N LEU A 162 14.79 -14.57 -7.37
CA LEU A 162 14.62 -13.12 -7.45
C LEU A 162 15.09 -12.45 -6.17
N THR A 163 15.77 -11.32 -6.32
CA THR A 163 16.06 -10.41 -5.22
C THR A 163 14.78 -9.77 -4.69
N GLY A 164 14.81 -9.26 -3.45
CA GLY A 164 13.67 -8.52 -2.89
C GLY A 164 13.23 -7.32 -3.75
N ARG A 165 14.18 -6.66 -4.43
CA ARG A 165 13.87 -5.56 -5.36
C ARG A 165 13.14 -6.04 -6.61
N GLU A 166 13.55 -7.16 -7.20
CA GLU A 166 12.89 -7.72 -8.38
C GLU A 166 11.50 -8.25 -8.04
N ILE A 167 11.34 -8.93 -6.89
CA ILE A 167 10.02 -9.34 -6.38
C ILE A 167 9.12 -8.12 -6.22
N ARG A 168 9.61 -7.06 -5.58
CA ARG A 168 8.83 -5.85 -5.38
C ARG A 168 8.36 -5.23 -6.70
N ARG A 169 9.28 -5.01 -7.64
CA ARG A 169 8.96 -4.48 -8.99
C ARG A 169 7.97 -5.38 -9.72
N GLY A 170 8.18 -6.69 -9.69
CA GLY A 170 7.30 -7.67 -10.32
C GLY A 170 5.88 -7.64 -9.74
N VAL A 171 5.77 -7.54 -8.41
CA VAL A 171 4.47 -7.41 -7.74
C VAL A 171 3.80 -6.09 -8.12
N MET A 172 4.50 -4.95 -8.04
CA MET A 172 3.92 -3.66 -8.40
C MET A 172 3.48 -3.61 -9.87
N ALA A 173 4.28 -4.16 -10.78
CA ALA A 173 3.91 -4.25 -12.20
C ALA A 173 2.63 -5.07 -12.39
N ALA A 174 2.53 -6.24 -11.74
CA ALA A 174 1.33 -7.07 -11.80
C ALA A 174 0.10 -6.34 -11.22
N LEU A 175 0.23 -5.71 -10.06
CA LEU A 175 -0.85 -4.93 -9.44
C LEU A 175 -1.27 -3.75 -10.34
N ARG A 176 -0.33 -3.02 -10.93
CA ARG A 176 -0.64 -1.89 -11.84
C ARG A 176 -1.33 -2.35 -13.13
N ALA A 177 -1.06 -3.56 -13.61
CA ALA A 177 -1.72 -4.12 -14.79
C ALA A 177 -3.06 -4.83 -14.48
N ARG A 178 -3.32 -5.18 -13.21
CA ARG A 178 -4.52 -5.94 -12.80
C ARG A 178 -5.80 -5.14 -13.05
N ARG A 179 -6.85 -5.76 -13.56
CA ARG A 179 -8.18 -5.15 -13.49
C ARG A 179 -8.74 -5.30 -12.07
N PHE A 180 -8.88 -4.19 -11.36
CA PHE A 180 -9.67 -4.15 -10.13
C PHE A 180 -11.13 -3.88 -10.48
N GLY A 181 -11.99 -3.79 -9.47
CA GLY A 181 -13.39 -3.41 -9.66
C GLY A 181 -13.54 -2.02 -10.30
N TRP A 182 -14.79 -1.57 -10.39
CA TRP A 182 -15.21 -0.32 -11.01
C TRP A 182 -14.62 1.00 -10.48
N THR A 183 -13.94 1.00 -9.32
CA THR A 183 -13.43 2.21 -8.66
C THR A 183 -11.89 2.24 -8.62
N CYS A 184 -11.25 2.14 -9.78
CA CYS A 184 -9.80 2.30 -9.89
C CYS A 184 -9.42 3.03 -11.17
N ASP A 185 -8.23 3.64 -11.16
CA ASP A 185 -7.62 4.11 -12.40
C ASP A 185 -7.49 2.97 -13.43
N ALA A 186 -7.46 3.35 -14.70
CA ALA A 186 -7.19 2.42 -15.79
C ALA A 186 -5.89 1.62 -15.54
N PRO A 187 -5.87 0.33 -15.91
CA PRO A 187 -4.65 -0.47 -15.83
C PRO A 187 -3.50 0.19 -16.60
N VAL A 188 -2.31 0.20 -15.99
CA VAL A 188 -1.09 0.68 -16.63
C VAL A 188 -0.31 -0.55 -17.09
N SER A 189 -0.11 -0.69 -18.39
CA SER A 189 0.72 -1.76 -18.95
C SER A 189 2.14 -1.65 -18.37
N ALA A 190 2.75 -2.78 -18.04
CA ALA A 190 4.18 -2.80 -17.76
C ALA A 190 4.89 -2.35 -19.03
N GLU A 191 5.63 -1.24 -18.97
CA GLU A 191 6.65 -0.96 -19.98
C GLU A 191 7.56 -2.20 -20.02
N THR A 192 7.75 -2.76 -21.21
CA THR A 192 8.63 -3.92 -21.38
C THR A 192 10.01 -3.47 -20.92
N PRO A 193 10.62 -4.08 -19.88
CA PRO A 193 11.98 -3.75 -19.53
C PRO A 193 12.86 -4.04 -20.75
N ALA A 194 13.59 -3.02 -21.19
CA ALA A 194 14.55 -3.10 -22.28
C ALA A 194 15.68 -4.09 -21.98
#